data_AF-A0AA37LSZ9-F1
#
_entry.id   AF-A0AA37LSZ9-F1
#
_cell.length_a   1.000
_cell.length_b   1.000
_cell.length_c   1.000
_cell.angle_alpha   90.00
_cell.angle_beta   90.00
_cell.angle_gamma   90.00
#
_symmetry.space_group_name_H-M   'P 1'
#
loop_
_entity.id
_entity.type
_entity.pdbx_description
1 polymer ?
#
loop_
_entity_poly.entity_id
_entity_poly.type
_entity_poly.pdbx_seq_one_letter_code
_entity_poly.pdbx_strand_id
1 'polypeptide(L)'
;MPNQGVKNNLAGVAILSPDKNLHWGGGQGLNRTDGVAHAKAVNDLVFQILPKYMAFNSSNVFFTGVSGGSLMLSGFFIPAHIGNFAGNGVLLGCGAMEPQMEVSRASADALLNTRIHYQSTQKEQKGLQDSIPASIKAYEKVVKEKGLKTEKIDKLQTADNTPDGGHCAFDGKEYSSGIQLIIDNYGAIMQGGSGEVPGIGNVLKGVSGHELKFSEASDR
;
A
#
# COMPACT_ATOMS: atom_id res chain seq x y z
N MET A 1 2.49 -17.24 8.62
CA MET A 1 2.71 -16.39 7.42
C MET A 1 1.45 -15.58 7.16
N PRO A 2 1.56 -14.36 6.63
CA PRO A 2 0.41 -13.47 6.35
C PRO A 2 -0.66 -14.07 5.42
N ASN A 3 -0.35 -15.19 4.75
CA ASN A 3 -1.19 -15.90 3.80
C ASN A 3 -1.65 -17.30 4.27
N GLN A 4 -1.57 -17.63 5.56
CA GLN A 4 -2.05 -18.93 6.05
C GLN A 4 -3.54 -18.91 6.34
N GLY A 5 -4.29 -19.61 5.48
CA GLY A 5 -5.74 -19.82 5.61
C GLY A 5 -6.59 -18.70 5.03
N VAL A 6 -7.90 -18.89 5.11
CA VAL A 6 -8.89 -17.85 4.81
C VAL A 6 -9.14 -17.05 6.07
N LYS A 7 -8.92 -15.74 6.01
CA LYS A 7 -9.21 -14.80 7.11
C LYS A 7 -10.10 -13.68 6.56
N ASN A 8 -11.19 -13.35 7.25
CA ASN A 8 -12.12 -12.29 6.85
C ASN A 8 -12.61 -12.40 5.39
N ASN A 9 -12.94 -13.62 4.94
CA ASN A 9 -13.32 -13.93 3.55
C ASN A 9 -12.26 -13.59 2.49
N LEU A 10 -10.99 -13.46 2.88
CA LEU A 10 -9.85 -13.32 1.96
C LEU A 10 -8.95 -14.55 2.05
N ALA A 11 -8.54 -15.06 0.90
CA ALA A 11 -7.44 -16.00 0.78
C ALA A 11 -6.16 -15.22 0.47
N GLY A 12 -5.13 -15.37 1.30
CA GLY A 12 -3.85 -14.70 1.06
C GLY A 12 -3.05 -15.38 -0.04
N VAL A 13 -2.51 -14.60 -0.98
CA VAL A 13 -1.59 -15.07 -2.02
C VAL A 13 -0.29 -14.28 -1.88
N ALA A 14 0.82 -14.97 -1.58
CA ALA A 14 2.14 -14.37 -1.57
C ALA A 14 2.76 -14.50 -2.96
N ILE A 15 3.26 -13.39 -3.50
CA ILE A 15 3.81 -13.33 -4.85
C ILE A 15 5.28 -12.92 -4.73
N LEU A 16 6.16 -13.71 -5.36
CA LEU A 16 7.57 -13.37 -5.49
C LEU A 16 7.76 -12.37 -6.61
N SER A 17 8.66 -11.41 -6.42
CA SER A 17 9.04 -10.51 -7.51
C SER A 17 9.62 -11.32 -8.67
N PRO A 18 9.31 -10.97 -9.94
CA PRO A 18 9.92 -11.61 -11.10
C PRO A 18 11.39 -11.23 -11.32
N ASP A 19 11.93 -10.27 -10.55
CA ASP A 19 13.34 -9.91 -10.59
C ASP A 19 14.21 -10.96 -9.86
N LYS A 20 15.39 -11.24 -10.42
CA LYS A 20 16.33 -12.26 -9.90
C LYS A 20 16.87 -11.95 -8.51
N ASN A 21 16.88 -10.68 -8.09
CA ASN A 21 17.27 -10.24 -6.76
C ASN A 21 16.05 -10.03 -5.85
N LEU A 22 14.86 -10.46 -6.30
CA LEU A 22 13.58 -10.32 -5.60
C LEU A 22 13.18 -8.86 -5.34
N HIS A 23 13.68 -7.91 -6.13
CA HIS A 23 13.30 -6.51 -6.02
C HIS A 23 12.00 -6.23 -6.77
N TRP A 24 10.93 -5.92 -6.05
CA TRP A 24 9.71 -5.42 -6.67
C TRP A 24 9.97 -4.08 -7.39
N GLY A 25 9.63 -4.03 -8.67
CA GLY A 25 9.93 -2.91 -9.56
C GLY A 25 11.38 -2.86 -10.06
N GLY A 26 12.20 -3.88 -9.80
CA GLY A 26 13.61 -3.88 -10.15
C GLY A 26 14.41 -2.78 -9.44
N GLY A 27 15.61 -2.51 -9.97
CA GLY A 27 16.49 -1.43 -9.51
C GLY A 27 16.79 -1.43 -8.00
N GLN A 28 16.99 -0.24 -7.44
CA GLN A 28 17.30 -0.01 -6.02
C GLN A 28 16.66 1.29 -5.50
N GLY A 29 16.29 1.30 -4.22
CA GLY A 29 15.72 2.49 -3.57
C GLY A 29 14.44 2.97 -4.26
N LEU A 30 14.40 4.25 -4.62
CA LEU A 30 13.27 4.84 -5.35
C LEU A 30 13.39 4.65 -6.88
N ASN A 31 14.54 4.20 -7.38
CA ASN A 31 14.73 3.94 -8.81
C ASN A 31 14.25 2.53 -9.17
N ARG A 32 13.00 2.41 -9.61
CA ARG A 32 12.32 1.15 -9.94
C ARG A 32 12.25 0.95 -11.44
N THR A 33 13.35 0.49 -12.02
CA THR A 33 13.59 0.37 -13.48
C THR A 33 12.55 -0.49 -14.20
N ASP A 34 12.02 -1.50 -13.53
CA ASP A 34 11.11 -2.49 -14.09
C ASP A 34 9.68 -2.33 -13.53
N GLY A 35 9.39 -1.20 -12.88
CA GLY A 35 8.11 -0.92 -12.23
C GLY A 35 6.89 -1.14 -13.13
N VAL A 36 6.95 -0.67 -14.38
CA VAL A 36 5.87 -0.86 -15.37
C VAL A 36 5.66 -2.33 -15.68
N ALA A 37 6.73 -3.08 -15.94
CA ALA A 37 6.64 -4.50 -16.29
C ALA A 37 6.13 -5.34 -15.11
N HIS A 38 6.61 -5.06 -13.90
CA HIS A 38 6.18 -5.77 -12.69
C HIS A 38 4.73 -5.45 -12.32
N ALA A 39 4.30 -4.20 -12.44
CA ALA A 39 2.90 -3.81 -12.23
C ALA A 39 1.96 -4.53 -13.20
N LYS A 40 2.35 -4.62 -14.48
CA LYS A 40 1.59 -5.39 -15.47
C LYS A 40 1.55 -6.87 -15.12
N ALA A 41 2.68 -7.45 -14.68
CA ALA A 41 2.72 -8.85 -14.28
C ALA A 41 1.77 -9.16 -13.10
N VAL A 42 1.67 -8.27 -12.11
CA VAL A 42 0.69 -8.41 -11.01
C VAL A 42 -0.74 -8.32 -11.52
N ASN A 43 -1.04 -7.36 -12.41
CA ASN A 43 -2.37 -7.26 -13.03
C ASN A 43 -2.75 -8.54 -13.78
N ASP A 44 -1.85 -9.05 -14.63
CA ASP A 44 -2.09 -10.23 -15.45
C ASP A 44 -2.19 -11.50 -14.60
N LEU A 45 -1.39 -11.61 -13.53
CA LEU A 45 -1.51 -12.70 -12.57
C LEU A 45 -2.92 -12.77 -12.00
N VAL A 46 -3.47 -11.65 -11.53
CA VAL A 46 -4.81 -11.64 -10.94
C VAL A 46 -5.90 -11.86 -11.99
N PHE A 47 -5.82 -11.23 -13.15
CA PHE A 47 -6.89 -11.30 -14.15
C PHE A 47 -6.89 -12.56 -15.01
N GLN A 48 -5.72 -13.09 -15.33
CA GLN A 48 -5.57 -14.11 -16.37
C GLN A 48 -5.09 -15.45 -15.82
N ILE A 49 -4.32 -15.43 -14.73
CA ILE A 49 -3.67 -16.63 -14.22
C ILE A 49 -4.44 -17.20 -13.02
N LEU A 50 -4.65 -16.43 -11.95
CA LEU A 50 -5.33 -16.92 -10.74
C LEU A 50 -6.71 -17.57 -11.01
N PRO A 51 -7.58 -17.04 -11.88
CA PRO A 51 -8.89 -17.65 -12.17
C PRO A 51 -8.80 -19.08 -12.75
N LYS A 52 -7.64 -19.48 -13.28
CA LYS A 52 -7.40 -20.84 -13.79
C LYS A 52 -7.10 -21.84 -12.67
N TYR A 53 -6.68 -21.36 -11.50
CA TYR A 53 -6.24 -22.20 -10.38
C TYR A 53 -7.16 -22.09 -9.16
N MET A 54 -7.89 -20.98 -9.02
CA MET A 54 -8.82 -20.77 -7.92
C MET A 54 -9.99 -19.90 -8.34
N ALA A 55 -11.18 -20.24 -7.83
CA ALA A 55 -12.34 -19.38 -7.93
C ALA A 55 -12.30 -18.33 -6.80
N PHE A 56 -12.46 -17.06 -7.16
CA PHE A 56 -12.57 -15.95 -6.21
C PHE A 56 -13.44 -14.84 -6.80
N ASN A 57 -13.93 -13.95 -5.93
CA ASN A 57 -14.66 -12.77 -6.37
C ASN A 57 -13.66 -11.73 -6.89
N SER A 58 -13.59 -11.55 -8.21
CA SER A 58 -12.68 -10.58 -8.85
C SER A 58 -13.01 -9.13 -8.54
N SER A 59 -14.21 -8.84 -8.04
CA SER A 59 -14.58 -7.52 -7.52
C SER A 59 -14.13 -7.30 -6.07
N ASN A 60 -13.60 -8.32 -5.39
CA ASN A 60 -13.15 -8.28 -4.00
C ASN A 60 -11.67 -8.71 -3.89
N VAL A 61 -10.79 -7.90 -4.46
CA VAL A 61 -9.34 -8.15 -4.54
C VAL A 61 -8.58 -6.99 -3.92
N PHE A 62 -7.84 -7.26 -2.85
CA PHE A 62 -7.02 -6.24 -2.20
C PHE A 62 -5.54 -6.51 -2.40
N PHE A 63 -4.75 -5.45 -2.32
CA PHE A 63 -3.31 -5.49 -2.49
C PHE A 63 -2.61 -5.05 -1.24
N THR A 64 -1.47 -5.69 -0.95
CA THR A 64 -0.55 -5.26 0.08
C THR A 64 0.86 -5.26 -0.48
N GLY A 65 1.55 -4.15 -0.30
CA GLY A 65 2.98 -4.04 -0.51
C GLY A 65 3.68 -3.81 0.82
N VAL A 66 4.94 -4.21 0.89
CA VAL A 66 5.87 -3.84 1.97
C VAL A 66 7.15 -3.36 1.32
N SER A 67 7.71 -2.24 1.78
CA SER A 67 8.97 -1.67 1.29
C SER A 67 8.97 -1.55 -0.24
N GLY A 68 9.86 -2.23 -0.95
CA GLY A 68 9.90 -2.27 -2.42
C GLY A 68 8.59 -2.68 -3.09
N GLY A 69 7.81 -3.56 -2.48
CA GLY A 69 6.47 -3.93 -2.97
C GLY A 69 5.50 -2.74 -2.94
N SER A 70 5.54 -1.95 -1.87
CA SER A 70 4.73 -0.73 -1.75
C SER A 70 5.15 0.35 -2.74
N LEU A 71 6.45 0.46 -3.00
CA LEU A 71 6.99 1.36 -4.02
C LEU A 71 6.52 0.96 -5.42
N MET A 72 6.58 -0.32 -5.79
CA MET A 72 6.04 -0.81 -7.05
C MET A 72 4.53 -0.56 -7.16
N LEU A 73 3.77 -0.82 -6.09
CA LEU A 73 2.32 -0.63 -6.09
C LEU A 73 1.95 0.85 -6.25
N SER A 74 2.52 1.73 -5.43
CA SER A 74 2.23 3.18 -5.46
C SER A 74 2.80 3.91 -6.67
N GLY A 75 3.96 3.50 -7.19
CA GLY A 75 4.56 4.18 -8.33
C GLY A 75 3.99 3.76 -9.68
N PHE A 76 3.53 2.51 -9.80
CA PHE A 76 3.25 1.91 -11.11
C PHE A 76 1.93 1.16 -11.17
N PHE A 77 1.61 0.32 -10.19
CA PHE A 77 0.37 -0.46 -10.23
C PHE A 77 -0.88 0.39 -10.02
N ILE A 78 -0.92 1.23 -8.99
CA ILE A 78 -2.04 2.13 -8.73
C ILE A 78 -2.30 3.04 -9.94
N PRO A 79 -1.32 3.77 -10.51
CA PRO A 79 -1.60 4.68 -11.61
C PRO A 79 -2.00 3.95 -12.91
N ALA A 80 -1.48 2.74 -13.17
CA ALA A 80 -1.77 2.02 -14.41
C ALA A 80 -2.97 1.06 -14.36
N HIS A 81 -3.22 0.40 -13.22
CA HIS A 81 -4.04 -0.82 -13.17
C HIS A 81 -5.11 -0.86 -12.07
N ILE A 82 -5.12 0.03 -11.07
CA ILE A 82 -6.16 -0.01 -10.03
C ILE A 82 -7.57 0.18 -10.60
N GLY A 83 -7.69 0.80 -11.79
CA GLY A 83 -8.94 0.90 -12.55
C GLY A 83 -9.64 -0.44 -12.77
N ASN A 84 -8.88 -1.53 -12.89
CA ASN A 84 -9.44 -2.86 -13.06
C ASN A 84 -10.00 -3.45 -11.75
N PHE A 85 -9.67 -2.85 -10.60
CA PHE A 85 -10.01 -3.33 -9.26
C PHE A 85 -10.80 -2.30 -8.45
N ALA A 86 -11.61 -1.48 -9.14
CA ALA A 86 -12.37 -0.40 -8.52
C ALA A 86 -13.19 -0.85 -7.30
N GLY A 87 -13.15 -0.06 -6.22
CA GLY A 87 -13.87 -0.35 -4.97
C GLY A 87 -13.12 -1.23 -3.97
N ASN A 88 -11.91 -1.69 -4.30
CA ASN A 88 -11.04 -2.43 -3.38
C ASN A 88 -10.04 -1.51 -2.66
N GLY A 89 -8.97 -2.07 -2.09
CA GLY A 89 -7.97 -1.28 -1.38
C GLY A 89 -6.55 -1.78 -1.51
N VAL A 90 -5.63 -0.87 -1.22
CA VAL A 90 -4.18 -1.08 -1.22
C VAL A 90 -3.60 -0.68 0.14
N LEU A 91 -2.93 -1.62 0.80
CA LEU A 91 -2.13 -1.33 2.00
C LEU A 91 -0.66 -1.20 1.58
N LEU A 92 -0.08 -0.03 1.87
CA LEU A 92 1.31 0.31 1.57
C LEU A 92 2.08 0.37 2.90
N GLY A 93 2.84 -0.68 3.21
CA GLY A 93 3.68 -0.73 4.39
C GLY A 93 5.08 -0.19 4.08
N CYS A 94 5.59 0.71 4.95
CA CYS A 94 6.97 1.20 5.01
C CYS A 94 7.55 1.56 3.64
N GLY A 95 6.75 2.22 2.80
CA GLY A 95 7.17 2.64 1.47
C GLY A 95 6.00 3.15 0.64
N ALA A 96 6.22 4.24 -0.09
CA ALA A 96 5.35 4.71 -1.14
C ALA A 96 6.13 5.71 -2.01
N MET A 97 5.76 5.85 -3.27
CA MET A 97 6.29 6.85 -4.19
C MET A 97 5.14 7.51 -4.94
N GLU A 98 5.38 8.72 -5.43
CA GLU A 98 4.47 9.37 -6.37
C GLU A 98 4.28 8.51 -7.63
N PRO A 99 3.15 8.68 -8.36
CA PRO A 99 2.99 8.07 -9.67
C PRO A 99 4.23 8.34 -10.55
N GLN A 100 4.89 7.27 -11.00
CA GLN A 100 6.05 7.34 -11.90
C GLN A 100 5.63 7.40 -13.38
N MET A 101 4.32 7.50 -13.61
CA MET A 101 3.67 7.59 -14.90
C MET A 101 2.34 8.31 -14.73
N GLU A 102 1.73 8.72 -15.83
CA GLU A 102 0.41 9.33 -15.81
C GLU A 102 -0.61 8.37 -15.16
N VAL A 103 -1.42 8.91 -14.25
CA VAL A 103 -2.53 8.15 -13.67
C VAL A 103 -3.58 7.97 -14.76
N SER A 104 -3.81 6.72 -15.18
CA SER A 104 -4.78 6.42 -16.22
C SER A 104 -6.18 6.91 -15.81
N ARG A 105 -7.02 7.26 -16.79
CA ARG A 105 -8.39 7.70 -16.51
C ARG A 105 -9.17 6.68 -15.66
N ALA A 106 -9.05 5.40 -16.00
CA ALA A 106 -9.71 4.32 -15.26
C ALA A 106 -9.22 4.23 -13.82
N SER A 107 -7.89 4.37 -13.61
CA SER A 107 -7.32 4.42 -12.26
C SER A 107 -7.79 5.65 -11.48
N ALA A 108 -7.80 6.83 -12.09
CA ALA A 108 -8.28 8.05 -11.47
C ALA A 108 -9.77 7.93 -11.07
N ASP A 109 -10.60 7.31 -11.90
CA ASP A 109 -12.01 7.08 -11.60
C ASP A 109 -12.18 6.03 -10.47
N ALA A 110 -11.38 4.96 -10.46
CA ALA A 110 -11.40 3.96 -9.39
C ALA A 110 -10.97 4.54 -8.03
N LEU A 111 -9.99 5.44 -8.02
CA LEU A 111 -9.50 6.11 -6.79
C LEU A 111 -10.58 6.87 -6.02
N LEU A 112 -11.72 7.20 -6.64
CA LEU A 112 -12.87 7.80 -5.95
C LEU A 112 -13.53 6.85 -4.93
N ASN A 113 -13.27 5.55 -5.04
CA ASN A 113 -13.83 4.53 -4.14
C ASN A 113 -12.76 3.56 -3.61
N THR A 114 -11.52 3.63 -4.11
CA THR A 114 -10.43 2.78 -3.63
C THR A 114 -9.88 3.28 -2.30
N ARG A 115 -9.70 2.37 -1.34
CA ARG A 115 -9.01 2.66 -0.09
C ARG A 115 -7.49 2.55 -0.27
N ILE A 116 -6.73 3.54 0.21
CA ILE A 116 -5.27 3.47 0.31
C ILE A 116 -4.88 3.72 1.76
N HIS A 117 -4.18 2.78 2.37
CA HIS A 117 -3.62 2.98 3.70
C HIS A 117 -2.10 2.97 3.63
N TYR A 118 -1.47 4.01 4.19
CA TYR A 118 -0.02 4.15 4.32
C TYR A 118 0.37 3.86 5.76
N GLN A 119 1.04 2.75 6.01
CA GLN A 119 1.60 2.45 7.33
C GLN A 119 3.11 2.64 7.30
N SER A 120 3.64 3.45 8.20
CA SER A 120 5.07 3.71 8.36
C SER A 120 5.46 3.66 9.84
N THR A 121 6.70 4.06 10.14
CA THR A 121 7.25 4.22 11.49
C THR A 121 7.93 5.59 11.62
N GLN A 122 8.27 6.01 12.83
CA GLN A 122 8.91 7.31 13.07
C GLN A 122 10.37 7.34 12.57
N LYS A 123 11.13 6.26 12.72
CA LYS A 123 12.55 6.16 12.33
C LYS A 123 12.72 5.50 10.97
N GLU A 124 11.80 5.78 10.05
CA GLU A 124 11.80 5.20 8.70
C GLU A 124 13.04 5.61 7.89
N GLN A 125 13.42 4.83 6.87
CA GLN A 125 14.57 5.14 6.00
C GLN A 125 14.45 6.53 5.39
N LYS A 126 15.57 7.28 5.38
CA LYS A 126 15.62 8.69 4.99
C LYS A 126 14.90 9.01 3.67
N GLY A 127 15.14 8.22 2.61
CA GLY A 127 14.49 8.46 1.32
C GLY A 127 12.97 8.24 1.33
N LEU A 128 12.47 7.41 2.24
CA LEU A 128 11.04 7.12 2.39
C LEU A 128 10.32 8.16 3.25
N GLN A 129 11.03 8.83 4.17
CA GLN A 129 10.49 9.95 4.94
C GLN A 129 9.97 11.08 4.04
N ASP A 130 10.62 11.30 2.89
CA ASP A 130 10.17 12.27 1.89
C ASP A 130 9.18 11.65 0.89
N SER A 131 9.47 10.43 0.42
CA SER A 131 8.70 9.79 -0.65
C SER A 131 7.27 9.41 -0.24
N ILE A 132 7.04 9.02 1.03
CA ILE A 132 5.70 8.65 1.51
C ILE A 132 4.77 9.87 1.55
N PRO A 133 5.13 11.00 2.21
CA PRO A 133 4.32 12.22 2.16
C PRO A 133 4.08 12.75 0.74
N ALA A 134 5.08 12.65 -0.14
CA ALA A 134 4.94 13.06 -1.53
C ALA A 134 3.88 12.20 -2.27
N SER A 135 3.93 10.87 -2.09
CA SER A 135 2.93 9.94 -2.63
C SER A 135 1.51 10.26 -2.14
N ILE A 136 1.35 10.51 -0.83
CA ILE A 136 0.06 10.90 -0.24
C ILE A 136 -0.48 12.16 -0.93
N LYS A 137 0.33 13.22 -1.03
CA LYS A 137 -0.07 14.48 -1.68
C LYS A 137 -0.45 14.28 -3.15
N ALA A 138 0.30 13.46 -3.88
CA ALA A 138 0.02 13.17 -5.29
C ALA A 138 -1.34 12.46 -5.47
N TYR A 139 -1.64 11.43 -4.68
CA TYR A 139 -2.93 10.73 -4.77
C TYR A 139 -4.10 11.53 -4.22
N GLU A 140 -3.86 12.36 -3.20
CA GLU A 140 -4.86 13.31 -2.72
C GLU A 140 -5.23 14.31 -3.82
N LYS A 141 -4.25 14.84 -4.55
CA LYS A 141 -4.45 15.76 -5.68
C LYS A 141 -5.32 15.12 -6.78
N VAL A 142 -5.01 13.88 -7.17
CA VAL A 142 -5.77 13.16 -8.22
C VAL A 142 -7.26 13.10 -7.90
N VAL A 143 -7.63 12.76 -6.66
CA VAL A 143 -9.05 12.64 -6.28
C VAL A 143 -9.70 14.01 -6.03
N LYS A 144 -8.94 15.01 -5.56
CA LYS A 144 -9.41 16.40 -5.45
C LYS A 144 -9.77 16.99 -6.80
N GLU A 145 -8.95 16.77 -7.83
CA GLU A 145 -9.20 17.22 -9.21
C GLU A 145 -10.46 16.57 -9.81
N LYS A 146 -10.86 15.41 -9.31
CA LYS A 146 -12.12 14.74 -9.63
C LYS A 146 -13.31 15.20 -8.79
N GLY A 147 -13.12 16.19 -7.91
CA GLY A 147 -14.17 16.79 -7.09
C GLY A 147 -14.47 16.05 -5.78
N LEU A 148 -13.61 15.11 -5.36
CA LEU A 148 -13.77 14.44 -4.08
C LEU A 148 -13.51 15.42 -2.93
N LYS A 149 -14.43 15.46 -1.96
CA LYS A 149 -14.31 16.33 -0.78
C LYS A 149 -13.38 15.73 0.25
N THR A 150 -12.70 16.60 1.01
CA THR A 150 -11.76 16.24 2.08
C THR A 150 -12.29 15.15 3.02
N GLU A 151 -13.53 15.23 3.48
CA GLU A 151 -14.08 14.24 4.43
C GLU A 151 -14.19 12.84 3.82
N LYS A 152 -14.36 12.74 2.50
CA LYS A 152 -14.39 11.47 1.78
C LYS A 152 -12.99 10.99 1.43
N ILE A 153 -12.08 11.91 1.12
CA ILE A 153 -10.65 11.62 0.95
C ILE A 153 -10.11 10.99 2.23
N ASP A 154 -10.32 11.60 3.39
CA ASP A 154 -9.84 11.11 4.69
C ASP A 154 -10.38 9.74 5.10
N LYS A 155 -11.54 9.35 4.55
CA LYS A 155 -12.09 8.00 4.75
C LYS A 155 -11.45 6.96 3.84
N LEU A 156 -10.99 7.36 2.66
CA LEU A 156 -10.40 6.47 1.66
C LEU A 156 -8.89 6.41 1.75
N GLN A 157 -8.24 7.51 2.06
CA GLN A 157 -6.80 7.65 2.17
C GLN A 157 -6.46 7.94 3.63
N THR A 158 -5.79 6.99 4.27
CA THR A 158 -5.35 7.12 5.66
C THR A 158 -3.87 6.85 5.78
N ALA A 159 -3.21 7.48 6.74
CA ALA A 159 -1.79 7.25 6.99
C ALA A 159 -1.51 7.20 8.49
N ASP A 160 -0.57 6.35 8.90
CA ASP A 160 -0.08 6.31 10.27
C ASP A 160 1.42 6.03 10.29
N ASN A 161 2.15 6.75 11.14
CA ASN A 161 3.54 6.43 11.48
C ASN A 161 3.79 6.51 12.99
N THR A 162 2.77 6.24 13.81
CA THR A 162 2.90 6.30 15.27
C THR A 162 3.98 5.38 15.83
N PRO A 163 4.19 4.15 15.31
CA PRO A 163 5.20 3.25 15.86
C PRO A 163 6.60 3.86 15.87
N ASP A 164 7.25 3.86 17.04
CA ASP A 164 8.64 4.27 17.21
C ASP A 164 9.62 3.15 16.84
N GLY A 165 9.55 2.68 15.59
CA GLY A 165 10.43 1.66 15.03
C GLY A 165 11.24 2.17 13.84
N GLY A 166 12.21 1.38 13.40
CA GLY A 166 12.91 1.56 12.11
C GLY A 166 12.08 1.05 10.92
N HIS A 167 12.75 0.77 9.79
CA HIS A 167 12.09 0.29 8.56
C HIS A 167 11.18 -0.93 8.79
N CYS A 168 9.88 -0.75 8.57
CA CYS A 168 8.81 -1.75 8.74
C CYS A 168 8.66 -2.39 10.14
N ALA A 169 9.36 -1.86 11.16
CA ALA A 169 9.25 -2.35 12.54
C ALA A 169 8.01 -1.75 13.23
N PHE A 170 6.82 -2.05 12.71
CA PHE A 170 5.55 -1.47 13.16
C PHE A 170 5.17 -1.82 14.60
N ASP A 171 5.76 -2.87 15.17
CA ASP A 171 5.61 -3.26 16.57
C ASP A 171 6.71 -2.66 17.48
N GLY A 172 7.57 -1.80 16.94
CA GLY A 172 8.73 -1.24 17.61
C GLY A 172 9.89 -2.22 17.81
N LYS A 173 9.85 -3.40 17.20
CA LYS A 173 10.88 -4.46 17.36
C LYS A 173 11.64 -4.70 16.06
N GLU A 174 11.12 -5.58 15.21
CA GLU A 174 11.83 -6.05 14.03
C GLU A 174 10.90 -6.12 12.81
N TYR A 175 11.52 -6.09 11.63
CA TYR A 175 10.86 -6.11 10.33
C TYR A 175 9.74 -7.16 10.23
N SER A 176 10.07 -8.43 10.49
CA SER A 176 9.14 -9.54 10.26
C SER A 176 7.95 -9.52 11.22
N SER A 177 8.17 -9.23 12.51
CA SER A 177 7.09 -9.19 13.51
C SER A 177 6.22 -7.94 13.35
N GLY A 178 6.82 -6.80 13.00
CA GLY A 178 6.09 -5.57 12.68
C GLY A 178 5.15 -5.76 11.49
N ILE A 179 5.63 -6.33 10.38
CA ILE A 179 4.79 -6.63 9.22
C ILE A 179 3.67 -7.59 9.61
N GLN A 180 4.01 -8.68 10.31
CA GLN A 180 3.02 -9.68 10.71
C GLN A 180 1.92 -9.06 11.58
N LEU A 181 2.25 -8.13 12.50
CA LEU A 181 1.26 -7.38 13.29
C LEU A 181 0.25 -6.65 12.40
N ILE A 182 0.71 -5.92 11.38
CA ILE A 182 -0.17 -5.18 10.47
C ILE A 182 -1.03 -6.14 9.64
N ILE A 183 -0.46 -7.24 9.14
CA ILE A 183 -1.23 -8.19 8.34
C ILE A 183 -2.25 -8.96 9.19
N ASP A 184 -1.93 -9.32 10.43
CA ASP A 184 -2.92 -9.96 11.31
C ASP A 184 -4.10 -9.04 11.65
N ASN A 185 -3.92 -7.73 11.52
CA ASN A 185 -4.96 -6.73 11.71
C ASN A 185 -5.50 -6.16 10.39
N TYR A 186 -5.25 -6.83 9.26
CA TYR A 186 -5.65 -6.36 7.92
C TYR A 186 -7.14 -6.02 7.81
N GLY A 187 -8.02 -6.85 8.37
CA GLY A 187 -9.47 -6.61 8.35
C GLY A 187 -9.86 -5.34 9.10
N ALA A 188 -9.20 -5.06 10.23
CA ALA A 188 -9.42 -3.85 11.02
C ALA A 188 -9.02 -2.59 10.24
N ILE A 189 -7.99 -2.69 9.38
CA ILE A 189 -7.42 -1.58 8.63
C ILE A 189 -8.11 -1.36 7.28
N MET A 190 -8.34 -2.43 6.52
CA MET A 190 -8.69 -2.35 5.09
C MET A 190 -10.13 -2.76 4.75
N GLN A 191 -10.80 -3.54 5.60
CA GLN A 191 -12.14 -4.07 5.33
C GLN A 191 -13.24 -3.39 6.15
N GLY A 192 -13.11 -2.09 6.39
CA GLY A 192 -14.12 -1.28 7.10
C GLY A 192 -14.17 -1.50 8.62
N GLY A 193 -13.12 -2.07 9.21
CA GLY A 193 -13.01 -2.24 10.65
C GLY A 193 -12.65 -0.95 11.41
N SER A 194 -12.33 -1.09 12.70
CA SER A 194 -12.13 0.04 13.62
C SER A 194 -10.83 0.81 13.40
N GLY A 195 -9.84 0.21 12.74
CA GLY A 195 -8.49 0.75 12.67
C GLY A 195 -7.62 0.50 13.90
N GLU A 196 -8.15 -0.16 14.93
CA GLU A 196 -7.38 -0.43 16.15
C GLU A 196 -6.38 -1.57 15.92
N VAL A 197 -5.10 -1.27 16.12
CA VAL A 197 -4.02 -2.26 16.07
C VAL A 197 -3.39 -2.39 17.46
N PRO A 198 -3.30 -3.61 18.03
CA PRO A 198 -2.72 -3.83 19.35
C PRO A 198 -1.31 -3.24 19.48
N GLY A 199 -1.10 -2.43 20.51
CA GLY A 199 0.19 -1.78 20.77
C GLY A 199 0.46 -0.50 19.97
N ILE A 200 -0.39 -0.15 18.99
CA ILE A 200 -0.28 1.08 18.19
C ILE A 200 -1.47 2.03 18.47
N GLY A 201 -2.68 1.47 18.53
CA GLY A 201 -3.95 2.22 18.59
C GLY A 201 -4.57 2.40 17.21
N ASN A 202 -5.36 3.46 17.02
CA ASN A 202 -6.06 3.69 15.77
C ASN A 202 -5.12 4.20 14.66
N VAL A 203 -4.97 3.40 13.59
CA VAL A 203 -4.12 3.75 12.44
C VAL A 203 -4.88 4.43 11.29
N LEU A 204 -6.20 4.62 11.41
CA LEU A 204 -7.03 5.17 10.33
C LEU A 204 -7.15 6.69 10.41
N LYS A 205 -6.01 7.38 10.37
CA LYS A 205 -5.94 8.85 10.39
C LYS A 205 -6.01 9.36 8.95
N GLY A 206 -7.03 10.15 8.65
CA GLY A 206 -7.22 10.76 7.32
C GLY A 206 -6.01 11.60 6.92
N VAL A 207 -5.61 11.55 5.65
CA VAL A 207 -4.39 12.20 5.15
C VAL A 207 -4.49 13.73 5.04
N SER A 208 -5.69 14.28 4.89
CA SER A 208 -5.89 15.72 4.75
C SER A 208 -5.68 16.41 6.11
N GLY A 209 -4.53 17.05 6.26
CA GLY A 209 -4.13 17.73 7.50
C GLY A 209 -3.46 16.81 8.54
N HIS A 210 -3.27 15.53 8.22
CA HIS A 210 -2.39 14.65 8.98
C HIS A 210 -1.02 14.59 8.32
N GLU A 211 -0.02 15.18 8.99
CA GLU A 211 1.37 15.06 8.58
C GLU A 211 2.05 13.95 9.38
N LEU A 212 2.70 13.03 8.65
CA LEU A 212 3.55 12.01 9.26
C LEU A 212 4.73 12.68 9.96
N LYS A 213 5.02 12.24 11.19
CA LYS A 213 6.09 12.81 12.01
C LYS A 213 7.28 11.87 12.04
N PHE A 214 8.31 12.17 11.27
CA PHE A 214 9.54 11.37 11.25
C PHE A 214 10.56 11.91 12.25
N SER A 215 11.33 11.01 12.85
CA SER A 215 12.49 11.29 13.69
C SER A 215 13.77 10.86 12.95
N GLU A 216 14.91 10.80 13.65
CA GLU A 216 16.17 10.37 13.04
C GLU A 216 15.98 9.02 12.32
N ALA A 217 16.34 9.00 11.03
CA ALA A 217 16.20 7.82 10.19
C ALA A 217 17.03 6.64 10.74
N SER A 218 16.51 5.41 10.65
CA SER A 218 17.36 4.25 10.86
C SER A 218 18.36 4.09 9.72
N ASP A 219 19.60 3.75 10.07
CA ASP A 219 20.66 3.36 9.11
C ASP A 219 20.39 2.00 8.42
N ARG A 220 19.23 1.40 8.67
CA ARG A 220 18.80 0.07 8.20
C ARG A 220 17.39 0.16 7.64
#